data_AF-A0AAX2HZQ7-F1
#
_entry.id   AF-A0AAX2HZQ7-F1
#
_cell.length_a   1.000
_cell.length_b   1.000
_cell.length_c   1.000
_cell.angle_alpha   90.00
_cell.angle_beta   90.00
_cell.angle_gamma   90.00
#
_symmetry.space_group_name_H-M   'P 1'
#
loop_
_entity.id
_entity.type
_entity.pdbx_description
1 polymer ?
#
loop_
_entity_poly.entity_id
_entity_poly.type
_entity_poly.pdbx_seq_one_letter_code
_entity_poly.pdbx_strand_id
1 'polypeptide(L)'
;MLIYTEQYMMVFISSVERTQFSTEDIRAIPSEQIVADFPKFETYCGHYIVNHDEKIVTHFIDNSKIPNQIGTQFRRYFSFEHEKLVLKSIDSLLLNDESWLFELVWNKQE
;
A
#
# COMPACT_ATOMS: atom_id res chain seq x y z
N MET A 1 -3.02 7.54 0.12
CA MET A 1 -4.41 7.33 -0.31
C MET A 1 -4.74 5.84 -0.28
N LEU A 2 -5.94 5.52 0.22
CA LEU A 2 -6.53 4.20 0.18
C LEU A 2 -7.94 4.39 -0.39
N ILE A 3 -8.25 3.69 -1.47
CA ILE A 3 -9.56 3.73 -2.14
C ILE A 3 -10.17 2.34 -2.08
N TYR A 4 -11.46 2.28 -1.75
CA TYR A 4 -12.29 1.12 -1.99
C TYR A 4 -13.42 1.52 -2.94
N THR A 5 -13.67 0.68 -3.94
CA THR A 5 -14.90 0.66 -4.73
C THR A 5 -15.74 -0.54 -4.28
N GLU A 6 -16.81 -0.87 -4.98
CA GLU A 6 -17.64 -2.02 -4.63
C GLU A 6 -16.89 -3.37 -4.71
N GLN A 7 -15.88 -3.50 -5.57
CA GLN A 7 -15.12 -4.76 -5.75
C GLN A 7 -13.60 -4.60 -5.66
N TYR A 8 -13.09 -3.39 -5.88
CA TYR A 8 -11.65 -3.15 -5.99
C TYR A 8 -11.14 -2.22 -4.91
N MET A 9 -9.84 -2.30 -4.69
CA MET A 9 -9.14 -1.45 -3.77
C MET A 9 -7.78 -1.05 -4.35
N MET A 10 -7.29 0.11 -3.92
CA MET A 10 -5.97 0.63 -4.29
C MET A 10 -5.34 1.32 -3.11
N VAL A 11 -4.05 1.07 -2.90
CA VAL A 11 -3.20 1.78 -1.96
C VAL A 11 -2.15 2.57 -2.73
N PHE A 12 -1.94 3.80 -2.31
CA PHE A 12 -0.82 4.62 -2.74
C PHE A 12 -0.33 5.44 -1.55
N ILE A 13 0.78 5.05 -0.93
CA ILE A 13 1.43 5.78 0.15
C ILE A 13 2.67 6.43 -0.45
N SER A 14 2.92 7.70 -0.12
CA SER A 14 4.07 8.43 -0.61
C SER A 14 4.70 9.21 0.52
N SER A 15 6.03 9.21 0.58
CA SER A 15 6.80 10.10 1.43
C SER A 15 6.68 11.54 0.92
N VAL A 16 6.79 12.50 1.84
CA VAL A 16 6.93 13.92 1.53
C VAL A 16 8.33 14.27 1.01
N GLU A 17 9.29 13.37 1.16
CA GLU A 17 10.69 13.53 0.73
C GLU A 17 10.93 13.13 -0.73
N ARG A 18 9.87 12.88 -1.49
CA ARG A 18 9.98 12.62 -2.93
C ARG A 18 10.51 13.85 -3.65
N THR A 19 11.44 13.63 -4.56
CA THR A 19 12.13 14.71 -5.26
C THR A 19 11.63 14.85 -6.69
N GLN A 20 11.46 16.08 -7.17
CA GLN A 20 11.21 16.32 -8.58
C GLN A 20 12.41 15.85 -9.41
N PHE A 21 12.14 15.16 -10.52
CA PHE A 21 13.19 14.74 -11.43
C PHE A 21 13.75 15.93 -12.22
N SER A 22 14.99 15.79 -12.69
CA SER A 22 15.68 16.85 -13.44
C SER A 22 15.08 17.15 -14.83
N THR A 23 14.12 16.35 -15.29
CA THR A 23 13.50 16.48 -16.61
C THR A 23 12.04 16.04 -16.57
N GLU A 24 11.22 16.67 -17.41
CA GLU A 24 9.82 16.30 -17.65
C GLU A 24 9.69 15.18 -18.71
N ASP A 25 10.74 14.92 -19.48
CA ASP A 25 10.77 13.75 -20.38
C ASP A 25 10.95 12.48 -19.54
N ILE A 26 9.82 11.81 -19.26
CA ILE A 26 9.77 10.61 -18.43
C ILE A 26 10.65 9.46 -18.94
N ARG A 27 11.03 9.46 -20.23
CA ARG A 27 11.93 8.44 -20.81
C ARG A 27 13.40 8.80 -20.65
N ALA A 28 13.71 10.05 -20.30
CA ALA A 28 15.05 10.57 -20.12
C ALA A 28 15.43 10.79 -18.64
N ILE A 29 14.59 10.34 -17.69
CA ILE A 29 14.90 10.44 -16.25
C ILE A 29 16.15 9.61 -15.95
N PRO A 30 17.19 10.19 -15.31
CA PRO A 30 18.37 9.44 -14.91
C PRO A 30 18.02 8.29 -13.96
N SER A 31 18.57 7.10 -14.23
CA SER A 31 18.27 5.89 -13.43
C SER A 31 18.61 6.04 -11.94
N GLU A 32 19.65 6.81 -11.61
CA GLU A 32 20.03 7.12 -10.22
C GLU A 32 18.91 7.83 -9.45
N GLN A 33 18.19 8.76 -10.11
CA GLN A 33 17.05 9.44 -9.50
C GLN A 33 15.87 8.48 -9.30
N ILE A 34 15.62 7.59 -10.26
CA ILE A 34 14.57 6.56 -10.14
C ILE A 34 14.87 5.66 -8.94
N VAL A 35 16.09 5.11 -8.84
CA VAL A 35 16.50 4.21 -7.76
C VAL A 35 16.38 4.89 -6.39
N ALA A 36 16.81 6.15 -6.29
CA ALA A 36 16.74 6.92 -5.05
C ALA A 36 15.29 7.21 -4.61
N ASP A 37 14.36 7.41 -5.55
CA ASP A 37 12.97 7.77 -5.26
C ASP A 37 12.03 6.55 -5.18
N PHE A 38 12.41 5.42 -5.77
CA PHE A 38 11.62 4.18 -5.76
C PHE A 38 11.17 3.74 -4.36
N PRO A 39 12.02 3.71 -3.30
CA PRO A 39 11.57 3.29 -1.96
C PRO A 39 10.66 4.31 -1.26
N LYS A 40 10.51 5.53 -1.80
CA LYS A 40 9.77 6.62 -1.15
C LYS A 40 8.27 6.59 -1.41
N PHE A 41 7.76 5.56 -2.06
CA PHE A 41 6.33 5.33 -2.20
C PHE A 41 6.03 3.84 -2.19
N GLU A 42 4.84 3.46 -1.76
CA GLU A 42 4.33 2.11 -1.88
C GLU A 42 2.94 2.09 -2.48
N THR A 43 2.74 1.21 -3.45
CA THR A 43 1.46 1.08 -4.12
C THR A 43 1.17 -0.35 -4.55
N TYR A 44 -0.08 -0.73 -4.38
CA TYR A 44 -0.65 -1.97 -4.88
C TYR A 44 -2.15 -1.79 -5.08
N CYS A 45 -2.75 -2.64 -5.90
CA CYS A 45 -4.19 -2.68 -6.10
C CYS A 45 -4.66 -4.10 -6.42
N GLY A 46 -5.97 -4.28 -6.32
CA GLY A 46 -6.66 -5.50 -6.72
C GLY A 46 -8.04 -5.55 -6.11
N HIS A 47 -8.60 -6.74 -5.96
CA HIS A 47 -9.91 -6.94 -5.35
C HIS A 47 -9.79 -7.23 -3.84
N TYR A 48 -10.92 -7.19 -3.14
CA TYR A 48 -10.92 -7.43 -1.70
C TYR A 48 -12.19 -8.15 -1.23
N ILE A 49 -12.07 -8.82 -0.09
CA ILE A 49 -13.21 -9.33 0.68
C ILE A 49 -13.11 -8.87 2.13
N VAL A 50 -14.26 -8.79 2.79
CA VAL A 50 -14.36 -8.41 4.20
C VAL A 50 -15.03 -9.55 4.96
N ASN A 51 -14.36 -10.07 5.98
CA ASN A 51 -14.96 -10.91 7.00
C ASN A 51 -15.31 -10.02 8.20
N HIS A 52 -16.60 -9.74 8.38
CA HIS A 52 -17.08 -8.86 9.46
C HIS A 52 -17.00 -9.51 10.84
N ASP A 53 -17.13 -10.83 10.93
CA ASP A 53 -17.10 -11.56 12.21
C ASP A 53 -15.69 -11.58 12.79
N GLU A 54 -14.70 -11.86 11.95
CA GLU A 54 -13.28 -11.86 12.32
C GLU A 54 -12.65 -10.46 12.29
N LYS A 55 -13.37 -9.47 11.75
CA LYS A 55 -12.88 -8.11 11.48
C LYS A 55 -11.60 -8.11 10.64
N ILE A 56 -11.60 -8.92 9.58
CA ILE A 56 -10.47 -9.04 8.65
C ILE A 56 -10.87 -8.55 7.27
N VAL A 57 -10.05 -7.69 6.69
CA VAL A 57 -10.07 -7.39 5.25
C VAL A 57 -8.91 -8.11 4.58
N THR A 58 -9.20 -8.82 3.50
CA THR A 58 -8.18 -9.48 2.67
C THR A 58 -8.09 -8.75 1.34
N HIS A 59 -6.93 -8.18 1.04
CA HIS A 59 -6.62 -7.61 -0.27
C HIS A 59 -5.94 -8.68 -1.11
N PHE A 60 -6.49 -8.98 -2.28
CA PHE A 60 -5.88 -9.85 -3.29
C PHE A 60 -5.13 -8.97 -4.28
N ILE A 61 -3.84 -9.23 -4.45
CA ILE A 61 -2.95 -8.30 -5.15
C ILE A 61 -2.91 -8.62 -6.64
N ASP A 62 -3.59 -7.80 -7.44
CA ASP A 62 -3.63 -7.93 -8.90
C ASP A 62 -2.48 -7.13 -9.57
N ASN A 63 -2.03 -6.03 -8.93
CA ASN A 63 -0.87 -5.26 -9.35
C ASN A 63 -0.14 -4.64 -8.15
N SER A 64 1.18 -4.47 -8.26
CA SER A 64 2.01 -3.86 -7.22
C SER A 64 3.27 -3.23 -7.79
N LYS A 65 3.77 -2.19 -7.10
CA LYS A 65 5.13 -1.66 -7.29
C LYS A 65 6.18 -2.77 -7.20
N ILE A 66 5.96 -3.76 -6.33
CA ILE A 66 6.85 -4.92 -6.16
C ILE A 66 6.23 -6.11 -6.89
N PRO A 67 6.75 -6.53 -8.05
CA PRO A 67 6.14 -7.58 -8.87
C PRO A 67 5.93 -8.91 -8.12
N ASN A 68 6.83 -9.25 -7.20
CA ASN A 68 6.75 -10.47 -6.39
C ASN A 68 5.53 -10.54 -5.47
N GLN A 69 4.83 -9.43 -5.26
CA GLN A 69 3.59 -9.40 -4.47
C GLN A 69 2.34 -9.72 -5.31
N ILE A 70 2.44 -9.73 -6.64
CA ILE A 70 1.30 -10.04 -7.52
C ILE A 70 0.88 -11.50 -7.30
N GLY A 71 -0.43 -11.72 -7.18
CA GLY A 71 -1.03 -13.04 -6.88
C GLY A 71 -0.98 -13.43 -5.39
N THR A 72 -0.41 -12.59 -4.52
CA THR A 72 -0.42 -12.79 -3.07
C THR A 72 -1.65 -12.16 -2.42
N GLN A 73 -1.79 -12.37 -1.11
CA GLN A 73 -2.85 -11.76 -0.30
C GLN A 73 -2.24 -10.97 0.86
N PHE A 74 -2.82 -9.81 1.15
CA PHE A 74 -2.54 -9.06 2.37
C PHE A 74 -3.76 -9.03 3.26
N ARG A 75 -3.66 -9.73 4.39
CA ARG A 75 -4.72 -9.81 5.41
C ARG A 75 -4.47 -8.78 6.49
N ARG A 76 -5.52 -8.05 6.85
CA ARG A 76 -5.44 -7.01 7.88
C ARG A 76 -6.64 -7.08 8.81
N TYR A 77 -6.38 -7.00 10.11
CA TYR A 77 -7.43 -6.63 11.05
C TYR A 77 -7.86 -5.20 10.75
N PHE A 78 -9.16 -4.95 10.72
CA PHE A 78 -9.70 -3.60 10.58
C PHE A 78 -10.51 -3.20 11.80
N SER A 79 -10.40 -1.92 12.18
CA SER A 79 -11.29 -1.27 13.14
C SER A 79 -11.61 0.14 12.66
N PHE A 80 -12.76 0.63 13.10
CA PHE A 80 -13.11 2.04 12.96
C PHE A 80 -13.03 2.69 14.33
N GLU A 81 -12.21 3.73 14.45
CA GLU A 81 -12.02 4.52 15.66
C GLU A 81 -12.38 5.96 15.34
N HIS A 82 -13.53 6.42 15.83
CA HIS A 82 -14.14 7.68 15.40
C HIS A 82 -14.37 7.70 13.88
N GLU A 83 -13.70 8.59 13.15
CA GLU A 83 -13.77 8.73 11.69
C GLU A 83 -12.53 8.14 10.99
N LYS A 84 -11.75 7.32 11.71
CA LYS A 84 -10.52 6.72 11.20
C LYS A 84 -10.71 5.23 10.94
N LEU A 85 -10.19 4.77 9.82
CA LEU A 85 -9.99 3.35 9.54
C LEU A 85 -8.57 2.96 9.99
N VAL A 86 -8.47 2.00 10.89
CA VAL A 86 -7.20 1.41 11.31
C VAL A 86 -7.07 0.03 10.68
N LEU A 87 -5.95 -0.23 10.01
CA LEU A 87 -5.62 -1.53 9.43
C LEU A 87 -4.32 -2.06 10.03
N LYS A 88 -4.36 -3.23 10.66
CA LYS A 88 -3.19 -3.89 11.26
C LYS A 88 -2.84 -5.16 10.51
N SER A 89 -1.57 -5.34 10.16
CA SER A 89 -1.09 -6.53 9.45
C SER A 89 -1.27 -7.77 10.33
N ILE A 90 -1.77 -8.86 9.74
CA ILE A 90 -1.86 -10.16 10.44
C ILE A 90 -0.57 -10.94 10.24
N ASP A 91 -0.13 -11.03 8.99
CA ASP A 91 1.12 -11.67 8.61
C ASP A 91 2.24 -10.63 8.62
N SER A 92 3.40 -11.00 9.15
CA SER A 92 4.56 -10.11 9.10
C SER A 92 5.16 -10.04 7.70
N LEU A 93 5.69 -8.87 7.35
CA LEU A 93 6.54 -8.73 6.17
C LEU A 93 7.99 -8.82 6.60
N LEU A 94 8.77 -9.59 5.84
CA LEU A 94 10.22 -9.64 5.97
C LEU A 94 10.81 -8.43 5.25
N LEU A 95 11.43 -7.53 6.01
CA LEU A 95 12.17 -6.39 5.49
C LEU A 95 13.57 -6.41 6.09
N ASN A 96 14.59 -6.50 5.25
CA ASN A 96 16.00 -6.60 5.66
C ASN A 96 16.24 -7.69 6.71
N ASP A 97 15.69 -8.89 6.47
CA ASP A 97 15.74 -10.05 7.38
C ASP A 97 15.07 -9.85 8.76
N GLU A 98 14.33 -8.76 8.94
CA GLU A 98 13.53 -8.49 10.13
C GLU A 98 12.04 -8.65 9.85
N SER A 99 11.31 -9.14 10.85
CA SER A 99 9.87 -9.33 10.77
C SER A 99 9.13 -8.07 11.23
N TRP A 100 8.39 -7.45 10.32
CA TRP A 100 7.64 -6.22 10.58
C TRP A 100 6.13 -6.44 10.56
N LEU A 101 5.43 -5.85 11.52
CA LEU A 101 3.99 -5.67 11.50
C LEU A 101 3.67 -4.18 11.32
N PHE A 102 2.73 -3.88 10.44
CA PHE A 102 2.33 -2.50 10.14
C PHE A 102 0.96 -2.21 10.71
N GLU A 103 0.83 -1.01 11.28
CA GLU A 103 -0.44 -0.36 11.59
C GLU A 103 -0.59 0.86 10.67
N LEU A 104 -1.67 0.90 9.91
CA LEU A 104 -2.00 1.99 9.00
C LEU A 104 -3.27 2.68 9.49
N VAL A 105 -3.19 3.99 9.71
CA VAL A 105 -4.31 4.81 10.20
C VAL A 105 -4.72 5.78 9.10
N TRP A 106 -5.97 5.68 8.67
CA TRP A 106 -6.53 6.44 7.56
C TRP A 106 -7.66 7.35 8.03
N ASN A 107 -7.59 8.63 7.67
CA ASN A 107 -8.74 9.53 7.78
C ASN A 107 -9.57 9.43 6.50
N LYS A 108 -10.89 9.35 6.64
CA LYS A 108 -11.78 9.51 5.48
C LYS A 108 -11.55 10.88 4.85
N GLN A 109 -11.53 10.93 3.52
CA GLN A 109 -11.51 12.19 2.76
C GLN A 109 -12.91 12.38 2.15
N GLU A 110 -13.37 13.63 2.09
CA GLU A 110 -14.62 14.02 1.41
C GLU A 110 -14.42 14.20 -0.09
#